data_AF-A0A158BJU2-F1
#
_entry.id   AF-A0A158BJU2-F1
#
_cell.length_a   1.000
_cell.length_b   1.000
_cell.length_c   1.000
_cell.angle_alpha   90.00
_cell.angle_beta   90.00
_cell.angle_gamma   90.00
#
_symmetry.space_group_name_H-M   'P 1'
#
loop_
_entity.id
_entity.type
_entity.pdbx_description
1 polymer ?
#
loop_
_entity_poly.entity_id
_entity_poly.type
_entity_poly.pdbx_seq_one_letter_code
_entity_poly.pdbx_strand_id
1 'polypeptide(L)'
;MAKEVPDRSRGSETEKITINLGPIDLGQIDLLVEEGFYSNRTDLIRTAIRNQLSIHAPAVKDTVTRRELVLGLQHFSKHDLEAACAANQRLRIQVLGLASIAADVSPELALAAIDSILVRGALHASPAVKAALADRIR
;
A
#
# COMPACT_ATOMS: atom_id res chain seq x y z
N MET A 1 -3.54 19.06 33.81
CA MET A 1 -2.96 19.22 32.46
C MET A 1 -2.48 17.84 32.01
N ALA A 2 -3.29 17.15 31.20
CA ALA A 2 -3.00 15.78 30.78
C ALA A 2 -1.89 15.81 29.73
N LYS A 3 -0.84 15.03 29.99
CA LYS A 3 0.36 14.91 29.16
C LYS A 3 -0.01 14.09 27.93
N GLU A 4 0.10 14.71 26.76
CA GLU A 4 -0.08 14.08 25.45
C GLU A 4 0.95 12.94 25.32
N VAL A 5 0.46 11.70 25.27
CA VAL A 5 1.29 10.53 25.03
C VAL A 5 1.50 10.47 23.52
N PRO A 6 2.74 10.61 23.00
CA PRO A 6 2.97 10.49 21.57
C PRO A 6 2.65 9.06 21.15
N ASP A 7 1.70 8.94 20.22
CA ASP A 7 1.31 7.70 19.57
C ASP A 7 2.53 7.04 18.91
N ARG A 8 3.01 5.96 19.52
CA ARG A 8 4.14 5.14 19.05
C ARG A 8 3.71 4.09 18.03
N SER A 9 2.78 4.42 17.13
CA SER A 9 2.35 3.51 16.05
C SER A 9 2.67 4.02 14.64
N ARG A 10 3.66 4.90 14.47
CA ARG A 10 4.41 4.95 13.20
C ARG A 10 5.36 3.76 13.11
N GLY A 11 4.80 2.55 13.08
CA GLY A 11 5.53 1.40 12.55
C GLY A 11 6.02 1.82 11.16
N SER A 12 7.30 1.59 10.88
CA SER A 12 7.87 1.82 9.55
C SER A 12 6.86 1.35 8.49
N GLU A 13 6.45 2.25 7.59
CA GLU A 13 5.49 1.98 6.51
C GLU A 13 6.08 0.96 5.52
N THR A 14 6.27 -0.26 5.98
CA THR A 14 6.97 -1.34 5.30
C THR A 14 6.09 -2.56 5.37
N GLU A 15 5.70 -3.05 4.21
CA GLU A 15 4.96 -4.29 4.08
C GLU A 15 5.91 -5.48 4.12
N LYS A 16 5.60 -6.47 4.97
CA LYS A 16 6.39 -7.70 5.03
C LYS A 16 6.04 -8.60 3.85
N ILE A 17 7.04 -8.97 3.07
CA ILE A 17 6.93 -10.02 2.06
C ILE A 17 7.57 -11.31 2.58
N THR A 18 6.97 -12.45 2.27
CA THR A 18 7.56 -13.78 2.50
C THR A 18 7.71 -14.44 1.15
N ILE A 19 8.93 -14.88 0.81
CA ILE A 19 9.28 -15.44 -0.49
C ILE A 19 10.14 -16.69 -0.29
N ASN A 20 10.06 -17.61 -1.26
CA ASN A 20 10.98 -18.74 -1.35
C ASN A 20 12.14 -18.37 -2.28
N LEU A 21 13.36 -18.76 -1.93
CA LEU A 21 14.57 -18.56 -2.73
C LEU A 21 15.27 -19.90 -2.96
N GLY A 22 15.93 -20.04 -4.11
CA GLY A 22 16.78 -21.20 -4.38
C GLY A 22 17.98 -21.25 -3.43
N PRO A 23 18.49 -22.44 -3.08
CA PRO A 23 19.60 -22.58 -2.13
C PRO A 23 20.91 -21.93 -2.65
N ILE A 24 21.11 -21.91 -3.97
CA ILE A 24 22.28 -21.29 -4.59
C ILE A 24 22.19 -19.75 -4.46
N ASP A 25 21.05 -19.16 -4.81
CA ASP A 25 20.86 -17.70 -4.70
C ASP A 25 20.96 -17.26 -3.25
N LEU A 26 20.40 -18.03 -2.31
CA LEU A 26 20.52 -17.76 -0.88
C LEU A 26 22.00 -17.75 -0.44
N GLY A 27 22.80 -18.72 -0.88
CA GLY A 27 24.23 -18.77 -0.59
C GLY A 27 25.00 -17.57 -1.17
N GLN A 28 24.64 -17.10 -2.37
CA GLN A 28 25.25 -15.90 -2.95
C GLN A 28 24.86 -14.62 -2.18
N ILE A 29 23.61 -14.50 -1.74
CA ILE A 29 23.16 -13.39 -0.89
C ILE A 29 23.95 -13.39 0.41
N ASP A 30 24.14 -14.56 1.03
CA ASP A 30 24.90 -14.69 2.28
C ASP A 30 26.34 -14.26 2.12
N LEU A 31 27.02 -14.72 1.06
CA LEU A 31 28.39 -14.33 0.76
C LEU A 31 28.51 -12.80 0.58
N LEU A 32 27.58 -12.17 -0.15
CA LEU A 32 27.61 -10.72 -0.36
C LEU A 32 27.42 -9.92 0.94
N VAL A 33 26.65 -10.45 1.89
CA VAL A 33 26.49 -9.84 3.22
C VAL A 33 27.73 -10.07 4.07
N GLU A 34 28.31 -11.27 4.04
CA GLU A 34 29.54 -11.63 4.79
C GLU A 34 30.74 -10.78 4.35
N GLU A 35 30.91 -10.57 3.05
CA GLU A 35 31.96 -9.72 2.47
C GLU A 35 31.69 -8.22 2.66
N GLY A 36 30.56 -7.84 3.28
CA GLY A 36 30.26 -6.46 3.65
C GLY A 36 29.74 -5.58 2.52
N PHE A 37 29.37 -6.13 1.35
CA PHE A 37 28.73 -5.37 0.27
C PHE A 37 27.35 -4.82 0.68
N TYR A 38 26.66 -5.52 1.58
CA TYR A 38 25.36 -5.12 2.13
C TYR A 38 25.30 -5.35 3.64
N SER A 39 24.59 -4.49 4.37
CA SER A 39 24.52 -4.60 5.83
C SER A 39 23.71 -5.81 6.32
N ASN A 40 22.79 -6.35 5.52
CA ASN A 40 22.02 -7.57 5.79
C ASN A 40 21.27 -8.04 4.53
N ARG A 41 20.71 -9.26 4.57
CA ARG A 41 19.92 -9.84 3.47
C ARG A 41 18.75 -8.94 3.04
N THR A 42 18.05 -8.33 3.99
CA THR A 42 16.90 -7.46 3.72
C THR A 42 17.30 -6.22 2.93
N ASP A 43 18.46 -5.64 3.23
CA ASP A 43 18.99 -4.47 2.53
C ASP A 43 19.35 -4.80 1.07
N LEU A 44 20.04 -5.93 0.84
CA LEU A 44 20.33 -6.45 -0.50
C LEU A 44 19.03 -6.63 -1.30
N ILE A 45 18.05 -7.35 -0.74
CA ILE A 45 16.77 -7.64 -1.41
C ILE A 45 16.02 -6.35 -1.73
N ARG A 46 15.95 -5.40 -0.78
CA ARG A 46 15.31 -4.09 -1.00
C ARG A 46 16.01 -3.30 -2.11
N THR A 47 17.33 -3.33 -2.14
CA THR A 47 18.13 -2.66 -3.18
C THR A 47 17.90 -3.29 -4.54
N ALA A 48 17.92 -4.62 -4.64
CA ALA A 48 17.65 -5.34 -5.88
C ALA A 48 16.25 -5.02 -6.45
N ILE A 49 15.22 -5.00 -5.59
CA ILE A 49 13.85 -4.63 -5.99
C ILE A 49 13.82 -3.19 -6.54
N ARG A 50 14.44 -2.23 -5.83
CA ARG A 50 14.49 -0.83 -6.29
C ARG A 50 15.19 -0.68 -7.64
N ASN A 51 16.28 -1.43 -7.86
CA ASN A 51 17.01 -1.41 -9.12
C ASN A 51 16.13 -1.95 -10.27
N GLN A 52 15.44 -3.07 -10.06
CA GLN A 52 14.53 -3.61 -11.08
C GLN A 52 13.33 -2.68 -11.36
N LEU A 53 12.76 -2.06 -10.33
CA LEU A 53 11.70 -1.06 -10.52
C LEU A 53 12.18 0.17 -11.29
N SER A 54 13.42 0.61 -11.07
CA SER A 54 14.02 1.71 -11.81
C SER A 54 14.15 1.38 -13.31
N ILE A 55 14.61 0.17 -13.64
CA ILE A 55 14.70 -0.32 -15.02
C ILE A 55 13.33 -0.28 -15.71
N HIS A 56 12.27 -0.68 -15.02
CA HIS A 56 10.91 -0.74 -15.56
C HIS A 56 10.08 0.54 -15.35
N ALA A 57 10.67 1.62 -14.82
CA ALA A 57 9.95 2.85 -14.50
C ALA A 57 9.15 3.44 -15.68
N PRO A 58 9.65 3.45 -16.95
CA PRO A 58 8.87 3.93 -18.08
C PRO A 58 7.58 3.12 -18.31
N ALA A 59 7.68 1.78 -18.30
CA ALA A 59 6.52 0.91 -18.49
C ALA A 59 5.48 1.05 -17.36
N VAL A 60 5.95 1.27 -16.13
CA VAL A 60 5.08 1.58 -14.98
C VAL A 60 4.36 2.91 -15.22
N LYS A 61 5.09 3.96 -15.58
CA LYS A 61 4.53 5.30 -15.82
C LYS A 61 3.48 5.28 -16.94
N ASP A 62 3.78 4.64 -18.07
CA ASP A 62 2.84 4.51 -19.18
C ASP A 62 1.55 3.78 -18.76
N THR A 63 1.68 2.74 -17.94
CA THR A 63 0.54 1.98 -17.43
C THR A 63 -0.28 2.79 -16.43
N VAL A 64 0.37 3.53 -15.54
CA VAL A 64 -0.28 4.44 -14.58
C VAL A 64 -1.11 5.48 -15.32
N THR A 65 -0.57 6.12 -16.36
CA THR A 65 -1.30 7.08 -17.19
C THR A 65 -2.47 6.42 -17.94
N ARG A 66 -2.23 5.30 -18.64
CA ARG A 66 -3.27 4.63 -19.45
C ARG A 66 -4.44 4.10 -18.62
N ARG A 67 -4.20 3.72 -17.37
CA ARG A 67 -5.22 3.17 -16.46
C ARG A 67 -5.70 4.16 -15.40
N GLU A 68 -5.27 5.42 -15.49
CA GLU A 68 -5.63 6.48 -14.53
C GLU A 68 -5.37 6.06 -13.07
N LEU A 69 -4.27 5.34 -12.82
CA LEU A 69 -3.89 4.94 -11.47
C LEU A 69 -3.27 6.12 -10.73
N VAL A 70 -3.53 6.21 -9.43
CA VAL A 70 -2.77 7.09 -8.53
C VAL A 70 -1.58 6.31 -8.00
N LEU A 71 -0.36 6.77 -8.31
CA LEU A 71 0.87 6.21 -7.77
C LEU A 71 1.17 6.85 -6.40
N GLY A 72 1.30 6.05 -5.35
CA GLY A 72 1.71 6.50 -4.01
C GLY A 72 0.80 6.03 -2.87
N LEU A 73 0.71 6.87 -1.84
CA LEU A 73 -0.11 6.64 -0.65
C LEU A 73 -1.37 7.51 -0.74
N GLN A 74 -2.54 6.90 -0.60
CA GLN A 74 -3.85 7.54 -0.62
C GLN A 74 -4.54 7.26 0.72
N HIS A 75 -4.94 8.31 1.43
CA HIS A 75 -5.67 8.19 2.69
C HIS A 75 -7.05 8.80 2.55
N PHE A 76 -8.09 8.03 2.90
CA PHE A 76 -9.48 8.46 2.88
C PHE A 76 -9.99 8.57 4.31
N SER A 77 -10.21 9.80 4.76
CA SER A 77 -10.82 10.07 6.05
C SER A 77 -12.35 9.92 5.98
N LYS A 78 -12.99 9.83 7.14
CA LYS A 78 -14.45 9.89 7.24
C LYS A 78 -15.02 11.15 6.59
N HIS A 79 -14.37 12.29 6.78
CA HIS A 79 -14.81 13.57 6.22
C HIS A 79 -14.78 13.56 4.68
N ASP A 80 -13.74 12.99 4.08
CA ASP A 80 -13.62 12.90 2.62
C ASP A 80 -14.76 12.07 2.01
N LEU A 81 -15.12 10.96 2.67
CA LEU A 81 -16.20 10.08 2.22
C LEU A 81 -17.59 10.72 2.44
N GLU A 82 -17.79 11.42 3.55
CA GLU A 82 -19.02 12.18 3.79
C GLU A 82 -19.20 13.30 2.76
N ALA A 83 -18.13 14.03 2.44
CA ALA A 83 -18.15 15.05 1.41
C ALA A 83 -18.48 14.48 0.02
N ALA A 84 -17.89 13.33 -0.33
CA ALA A 84 -18.20 12.62 -1.58
C ALA A 84 -19.69 12.21 -1.64
N CYS A 85 -20.22 11.64 -0.56
CA CYS A 85 -21.65 11.31 -0.44
C CYS A 85 -22.54 12.55 -0.58
N ALA A 86 -22.22 13.64 0.13
CA ALA A 86 -22.97 14.89 0.07
C ALA A 86 -22.96 15.50 -1.34
N ALA A 87 -21.89 15.31 -2.09
CA ALA A 87 -21.77 15.71 -3.49
C ALA A 87 -22.44 14.74 -4.48
N ASN A 88 -23.10 13.67 -4.01
CA ASN A 88 -23.61 12.56 -4.84
C ASN A 88 -22.54 11.93 -5.74
N GLN A 89 -21.29 11.95 -5.31
CA GLN A 89 -20.16 11.36 -6.03
C GLN A 89 -19.83 9.99 -5.46
N ARG A 90 -19.50 9.06 -6.36
CA ARG A 90 -18.99 7.74 -5.98
C ARG A 90 -17.53 7.61 -6.40
N LEU A 91 -16.67 7.36 -5.42
CA LEU A 91 -15.22 7.31 -5.59
C LEU A 91 -14.82 5.99 -6.26
N ARG A 92 -14.03 6.10 -7.33
CA ARG A 92 -13.30 4.97 -7.92
C ARG A 92 -11.86 5.03 -7.44
N ILE A 93 -11.51 4.16 -6.51
CA ILE A 93 -10.19 4.14 -5.89
C ILE A 93 -9.28 3.25 -6.74
N GLN A 94 -8.34 3.85 -7.46
CA GLN A 94 -7.36 3.13 -8.27
C GLN A 94 -5.95 3.52 -7.86
N VAL A 95 -5.27 2.64 -7.13
CA VAL A 95 -3.99 2.98 -6.48
C VAL A 95 -2.92 1.94 -6.80
N LEU A 96 -1.74 2.42 -7.18
CA LEU A 96 -0.49 1.67 -7.21
C LEU A 96 0.34 2.12 -6.01
N GLY A 97 0.40 1.30 -4.97
CA GLY A 97 0.98 1.66 -3.67
C GLY A 97 0.05 1.27 -2.52
N LEU A 98 -0.30 2.24 -1.66
CA LEU A 98 -1.14 2.02 -0.48
C LEU A 98 -2.42 2.84 -0.58
N ALA A 99 -3.56 2.19 -0.42
CA ALA A 99 -4.81 2.87 -0.10
C ALA A 99 -5.15 2.60 1.37
N SER A 100 -5.44 3.65 2.13
CA SER A 100 -5.84 3.57 3.53
C SER A 100 -7.19 4.23 3.71
N ILE A 101 -8.12 3.54 4.36
CA ILE A 101 -9.40 4.09 4.83
C ILE A 101 -9.30 4.22 6.35
N ALA A 102 -9.65 5.40 6.86
CA ALA A 102 -9.58 5.69 8.29
C ALA A 102 -10.43 4.70 9.12
N ALA A 103 -9.98 4.40 10.33
CA ALA A 103 -10.56 3.35 11.17
C ALA A 103 -11.96 3.71 11.70
N ASP A 104 -12.31 5.00 11.73
CA ASP A 104 -13.59 5.56 12.17
C ASP A 104 -14.66 5.59 11.07
N VAL A 105 -14.33 5.15 9.86
CA VAL A 105 -15.27 5.00 8.74
C VAL A 105 -16.18 3.80 8.99
N SER A 106 -17.49 4.05 8.94
CA SER A 106 -18.49 2.97 9.05
C SER A 106 -18.62 2.20 7.72
N PRO A 107 -18.99 0.91 7.77
CA PRO A 107 -19.24 0.11 6.56
C PRO A 107 -20.29 0.73 5.62
N GLU A 108 -21.34 1.34 6.18
CA GLU A 108 -22.43 1.96 5.43
C GLU A 108 -21.94 3.21 4.69
N LEU A 109 -21.14 4.05 5.35
CA LEU A 109 -20.56 5.24 4.74
C LEU A 109 -19.61 4.85 3.59
N ALA A 110 -18.77 3.82 3.80
CA ALA A 110 -17.89 3.32 2.77
C ALA A 110 -18.67 2.77 1.56
N LEU A 111 -19.77 2.04 1.80
CA LEU A 111 -20.66 1.54 0.75
C LEU A 111 -21.44 2.65 0.03
N ALA A 112 -21.75 3.76 0.68
CA ALA A 112 -22.35 4.90 0.00
C ALA A 112 -21.33 5.61 -0.89
N ALA A 113 -20.11 5.84 -0.38
CA ALA A 113 -19.11 6.66 -1.03
C ALA A 113 -18.29 5.96 -2.12
N ILE A 114 -18.01 4.65 -2.02
CA ILE A 114 -16.98 4.00 -2.85
C ILE A 114 -17.61 3.11 -3.92
N ASP A 115 -17.44 3.42 -5.20
CA ASP A 115 -17.94 2.59 -6.32
C ASP A 115 -17.13 1.31 -6.51
N SER A 116 -15.79 1.44 -6.59
CA SER A 116 -14.87 0.33 -6.83
C SER A 116 -13.50 0.61 -6.25
N ILE A 117 -12.78 -0.47 -5.90
CA ILE A 117 -11.43 -0.43 -5.36
C ILE A 117 -10.53 -1.34 -6.20
N LEU A 118 -9.50 -0.75 -6.79
CA LEU A 118 -8.41 -1.44 -7.48
C LEU A 118 -7.11 -1.01 -6.82
N VAL A 119 -6.51 -1.89 -6.02
CA VAL A 119 -5.23 -1.60 -5.36
C VAL A 119 -4.18 -2.59 -5.83
N ARG A 120 -3.01 -2.06 -6.21
CA ARG A 120 -1.81 -2.83 -6.49
C ARG A 120 -0.77 -2.45 -5.44
N GLY A 121 -0.72 -3.26 -4.38
CA GLY A 121 0.06 -3.01 -3.17
C GLY A 121 -0.78 -3.37 -1.95
N ALA A 122 -0.97 -2.43 -1.03
CA ALA A 122 -1.65 -2.67 0.24
C ALA A 122 -2.97 -1.88 0.35
N LEU A 123 -3.98 -2.51 0.97
CA LEU A 123 -5.24 -1.86 1.35
C LEU A 123 -5.40 -1.94 2.87
N HIS A 124 -5.31 -0.79 3.53
CA HIS A 124 -5.58 -0.65 4.95
C HIS A 124 -6.98 -0.12 5.16
N ALA A 125 -7.77 -0.86 5.93
CA ALA A 125 -9.13 -0.51 6.31
C ALA A 125 -9.54 -1.42 7.46
N SER A 126 -10.55 -1.02 8.24
CA SER A 126 -11.09 -1.87 9.29
C SER A 126 -11.65 -3.18 8.70
N PRO A 127 -11.63 -4.31 9.43
CA PRO A 127 -12.17 -5.58 8.93
C PRO A 127 -13.63 -5.49 8.49
N ALA A 128 -14.44 -4.69 9.20
CA ALA A 128 -15.84 -4.46 8.87
C ALA A 128 -16.00 -3.73 7.52
N VAL A 129 -15.18 -2.71 7.26
CA VAL A 129 -15.18 -1.98 5.98
C VAL A 129 -14.67 -2.87 4.84
N LYS A 130 -13.61 -3.68 5.07
CA LYS A 130 -13.12 -4.64 4.07
C LYS A 130 -14.18 -5.67 3.71
N ALA A 131 -14.90 -6.19 4.69
CA ALA A 131 -15.97 -7.16 4.48
C ALA A 131 -17.13 -6.54 3.68
N ALA A 132 -17.54 -5.32 4.03
CA ALA A 132 -18.60 -4.61 3.30
C ALA A 132 -18.22 -4.28 1.85
N LEU A 133 -16.95 -3.97 1.58
CA LEU A 133 -16.46 -3.63 0.25
C LEU A 133 -15.95 -4.84 -0.55
N ALA A 134 -16.12 -6.07 -0.05
CA ALA A 134 -15.58 -7.27 -0.69
C ALA A 134 -15.99 -7.40 -2.17
N ASP A 135 -17.26 -7.14 -2.49
CA ASP A 135 -17.79 -7.22 -3.86
C ASP A 135 -17.28 -6.08 -4.79
N ARG A 136 -16.63 -5.06 -4.21
CA ARG A 136 -16.14 -3.86 -4.92
C ARG A 136 -14.62 -3.85 -5.10
N ILE A 137 -13.91 -4.80 -4.48
CA ILE A 137 -12.46 -4.96 -4.59
C ILE A 137 -12.14 -5.82 -5.83
N ARG A 138 -11.28 -5.30 -6.72
CA ARG A 138 -10.88 -5.92 -8.00
C ARG A 138 -9.37 -6.13 -8.15
#